data_AF-A0A535JU13-F1
#
_entry.id   AF-A0A535JU13-F1
#
_cell.length_a   1.000
_cell.length_b   1.000
_cell.length_c   1.000
_cell.angle_alpha   90.00
_cell.angle_beta   90.00
_cell.angle_gamma   90.00
#
_symmetry.space_group_name_H-M   'P 1'
#
loop_
_entity.id
_entity.type
_entity.pdbx_description
1 polymer ?
#
loop_
_entity_poly.entity_id
_entity_poly.type
_entity_poly.pdbx_seq_one_letter_code
_entity_poly.pdbx_strand_id
1 'polypeptide(L)'
;MGPGQLWREYMKEALADTPASDWPRPANVVSATVVSAPGAFGGYGSGLLPSSLSPFSTSEWFIRGTQPGKVDDWFVAGCAAADGTRRVAMKVQDARAPDTWQRYTDKWVRDAITGTHGYGRYSWNLVSPDPCPTPSPTPSPTPSPTVSPTPFRPPLPTTPTPQPTRDPDR
;
A
#
# COMPACT_ATOMS: atom_id res chain seq x y z
N MET A 1 36.27 17.93 -3.54
CA MET A 1 35.13 18.85 -3.39
C MET A 1 34.38 18.91 -4.72
N GLY A 2 33.09 18.58 -4.73
CA GLY A 2 32.31 18.52 -5.97
C GLY A 2 31.83 19.91 -6.45
N PRO A 3 31.51 20.08 -7.74
CA PRO A 3 31.11 21.38 -8.31
C PRO A 3 29.88 22.00 -7.60
N GLY A 4 28.92 21.19 -7.17
CA GLY A 4 27.75 21.68 -6.42
C GLY A 4 28.10 22.16 -5.00
N GLN A 5 29.11 21.59 -4.35
CA GLN A 5 29.57 22.04 -3.02
C GLN A 5 30.29 23.39 -3.12
N LEU A 6 31.17 23.51 -4.12
CA LEU A 6 31.85 24.76 -4.47
C LEU A 6 30.86 25.89 -4.77
N TRP A 7 29.88 25.63 -5.64
CA TRP A 7 28.86 26.61 -5.99
C TRP A 7 28.06 27.05 -4.77
N ARG A 8 27.62 26.11 -3.93
CA ARG A 8 26.88 26.41 -2.70
C ARG A 8 27.67 27.30 -1.74
N GLU A 9 28.94 26.99 -1.51
CA GLU A 9 29.80 27.77 -0.60
C GLU A 9 30.04 29.18 -1.13
N TYR A 10 30.33 29.31 -2.43
CA TYR A 10 30.48 30.60 -3.09
C TYR A 10 29.20 31.44 -3.04
N MET A 11 28.05 30.86 -3.42
CA MET A 11 26.78 31.58 -3.46
C MET A 11 26.28 31.97 -2.07
N LYS A 12 26.59 31.18 -1.04
CA LYS A 12 26.24 31.51 0.35
C LYS A 12 26.90 32.82 0.78
N GLU A 13 28.16 33.03 0.40
CA GLU A 13 28.86 34.27 0.67
C GLU A 13 28.35 35.40 -0.23
N ALA A 14 28.25 35.16 -1.54
CA ALA A 14 27.88 36.18 -2.53
C ALA A 14 26.47 36.75 -2.33
N LEU A 15 25.54 35.97 -1.78
CA LEU A 15 24.14 36.37 -1.56
C LEU A 15 23.81 36.71 -0.10
N ALA A 16 24.79 36.79 0.80
CA ALA A 16 24.53 36.89 2.25
C ALA A 16 23.63 38.09 2.63
N ASP A 17 23.81 39.22 1.94
CA ASP A 17 23.03 40.44 2.16
C ASP A 17 22.01 40.72 1.03
N THR A 18 21.81 39.75 0.13
CA THR A 18 20.84 39.89 -0.96
C THR A 18 19.46 39.40 -0.48
N PRO A 19 18.43 40.27 -0.43
CA PRO A 19 17.10 39.83 -0.05
C PRO A 19 16.57 38.81 -1.05
N ALA A 20 15.86 37.80 -0.52
CA ALA A 20 15.17 36.84 -1.35
C ALA A 20 14.15 37.59 -2.24
N SER A 21 14.19 37.31 -3.53
CA SER A 21 13.20 37.78 -4.49
C SER A 21 12.69 36.61 -5.29
N ASP A 22 11.37 36.55 -5.44
CA ASP A 22 10.74 35.57 -6.31
C ASP A 22 10.76 36.07 -7.75
N TRP A 23 11.00 35.14 -8.68
CA TRP A 23 10.80 35.45 -10.08
C TRP A 23 9.30 35.67 -10.35
N PRO A 24 8.89 36.83 -10.88
CA PRO A 24 7.49 37.09 -11.18
C PRO A 24 7.00 36.10 -12.24
N ARG A 25 5.98 35.30 -11.90
CA ARG A 25 5.44 34.33 -12.85
C ARG A 25 4.77 35.05 -14.02
N PRO A 26 5.11 34.72 -15.27
CA PRO A 26 4.42 35.24 -16.44
C PRO A 26 2.92 34.90 -16.45
N ALA A 27 2.08 35.77 -17.02
CA ALA A 27 0.62 35.59 -17.06
C ALA A 27 0.14 34.38 -17.89
N ASN A 28 1.02 33.83 -18.75
CA ASN A 28 0.79 32.61 -19.50
C ASN A 28 1.16 31.34 -18.72
N VAL A 29 1.58 31.45 -17.44
CA VAL A 29 1.76 30.31 -16.54
C VAL A 29 0.51 30.18 -15.67
N VAL A 30 -0.07 28.98 -15.63
CA VAL A 30 -1.28 28.65 -14.87
C VAL A 30 -1.02 27.48 -13.94
N SER A 31 -1.72 27.41 -12.80
CA SER A 31 -1.68 26.24 -11.92
C SER A 31 -2.80 25.25 -12.25
N ALA A 32 -2.51 23.96 -12.20
CA ALA A 32 -3.52 22.91 -12.23
C ALA A 32 -3.17 21.81 -11.22
N THR A 33 -4.21 21.21 -10.62
CA THR A 33 -4.04 20.07 -9.72
C THR A 33 -3.87 18.80 -10.54
N VAL A 34 -2.84 18.00 -10.22
CA VAL A 34 -2.53 16.75 -10.91
C VAL A 34 -2.26 15.60 -9.94
N VAL A 35 -2.50 14.38 -10.40
CA VAL A 35 -2.18 13.16 -9.66
C VAL A 35 -0.67 12.93 -9.65
N SER A 36 -0.07 13.09 -8.48
CA SER A 36 1.36 12.85 -8.23
C SER A 36 1.57 12.53 -6.75
N ALA A 37 2.27 11.43 -6.46
CA ALA A 37 2.58 11.08 -5.09
C ALA A 37 3.64 12.04 -4.53
N PRO A 38 3.56 12.42 -3.25
CA PRO A 38 4.65 13.16 -2.62
C PRO A 38 5.91 12.27 -2.52
N GLY A 39 7.05 12.78 -2.99
CA GLY A 39 8.34 12.10 -2.92
C GLY A 39 9.51 12.97 -3.35
N ALA A 40 10.65 12.81 -2.68
CA ALA A 40 11.86 13.61 -2.91
C ALA A 40 12.46 13.48 -4.33
N PHE A 41 12.05 12.48 -5.10
CA PHE A 41 12.54 12.21 -6.46
C PHE A 41 11.42 12.25 -7.51
N GLY A 42 10.32 12.94 -7.19
CA GLY A 42 9.06 12.77 -7.92
C GLY A 42 8.33 11.51 -7.46
N GLY A 43 7.01 11.54 -7.51
CA GLY A 43 6.18 10.40 -7.13
C GLY A 43 5.45 9.79 -8.31
N TYR A 44 4.84 8.66 -8.01
CA TYR A 44 4.00 7.90 -8.90
C TYR A 44 2.70 8.66 -9.12
N GLY A 45 2.27 8.80 -10.36
CA GLY A 45 1.06 9.51 -10.71
C GLY A 45 0.99 9.71 -12.20
N SER A 46 -0.22 9.75 -12.75
CA SER A 46 -0.44 9.89 -14.19
C SER A 46 -0.07 11.29 -14.71
N GLY A 47 0.04 12.28 -13.81
CA GLY A 47 0.13 13.69 -14.19
C GLY A 47 -1.17 14.23 -14.79
N LEU A 48 -2.26 13.46 -14.69
CA LEU A 48 -3.60 13.83 -15.16
C LEU A 48 -4.40 14.52 -14.04
N LEU A 49 -5.57 15.05 -14.39
CA LEU A 49 -6.48 15.63 -13.40
C LEU A 49 -6.97 14.55 -12.42
N PRO A 50 -7.10 14.82 -11.11
CA PRO A 50 -7.57 13.83 -10.15
C PRO A 50 -8.97 13.28 -10.46
N SER A 51 -9.13 11.98 -10.24
CA SER A 51 -10.42 11.29 -10.20
C SER A 51 -10.88 11.12 -8.74
N SER A 52 -12.09 10.59 -8.53
CA SER A 52 -12.60 10.23 -7.19
C SER A 52 -11.81 9.10 -6.52
N LEU A 53 -10.99 8.37 -7.29
CA LEU A 53 -10.16 7.28 -6.80
C LEU A 53 -8.69 7.70 -6.62
N SER A 54 -8.30 8.90 -7.06
CA SER A 54 -6.92 9.37 -6.94
C SER A 54 -6.55 9.58 -5.46
N PRO A 55 -5.54 8.85 -4.93
CA PRO A 55 -5.23 8.87 -3.50
C PRO A 55 -4.38 10.07 -3.07
N PHE A 56 -3.79 10.78 -4.02
CA PHE A 56 -2.94 11.94 -3.80
C PHE A 56 -3.00 12.87 -5.00
N SER A 57 -2.75 14.16 -4.74
CA SER A 57 -2.64 15.17 -5.78
C SER A 57 -1.79 16.34 -5.30
N THR A 58 -1.16 17.03 -6.24
CA THR A 58 -0.39 18.25 -5.98
C THR A 58 -0.75 19.32 -7.00
N SER A 59 -0.50 20.58 -6.66
CA SER A 59 -0.63 21.71 -7.60
C SER A 59 0.66 21.86 -8.38
N GLU A 60 0.57 21.86 -9.71
CA GLU A 60 1.70 22.04 -10.61
C GLU A 60 1.47 23.23 -11.55
N TRP A 61 2.57 23.78 -12.06
CA TRP A 61 2.56 24.92 -12.99
C TRP A 61 2.68 24.46 -14.43
N PHE A 62 1.86 25.04 -15.30
CA PHE A 62 1.79 24.73 -16.72
C PHE A 62 1.82 26.02 -17.55
N ILE A 63 2.27 25.90 -18.80
CA ILE A 63 1.96 26.93 -19.79
C ILE A 63 0.46 26.84 -20.10
N ARG A 64 -0.21 27.99 -20.20
CA ARG A 64 -1.63 28.06 -20.51
C ARG A 64 -1.93 27.29 -21.79
N GLY A 65 -2.84 26.33 -21.70
CA GLY A 65 -3.22 25.45 -22.80
C GLY A 65 -2.47 24.11 -22.82
N THR A 66 -1.46 23.93 -21.96
CA THR A 66 -0.73 22.66 -21.83
C THR A 66 -1.06 21.92 -20.53
N GLN A 67 -1.93 22.47 -19.68
CA GLN A 67 -2.44 21.74 -18.52
C GLN A 67 -3.21 20.47 -18.95
N PRO A 68 -3.18 19.38 -18.16
CA PRO A 68 -3.89 18.16 -18.51
C PRO A 68 -5.40 18.40 -18.62
N GLY A 69 -6.00 17.96 -19.72
CA GLY A 69 -7.46 17.99 -19.92
C GLY A 69 -8.16 16.67 -19.62
N LYS A 70 -7.40 15.59 -19.46
CA LYS A 70 -7.92 14.24 -19.19
C LYS A 70 -7.93 13.99 -17.68
N VAL A 71 -8.99 13.34 -17.20
CA VAL A 71 -9.11 12.81 -15.83
C VAL A 71 -8.34 11.50 -15.71
N ASP A 72 -7.72 11.29 -14.56
CA ASP A 72 -6.95 10.12 -14.22
C ASP A 72 -7.74 8.81 -14.40
N ASP A 73 -7.12 7.86 -15.10
CA ASP A 73 -7.56 6.48 -15.28
C ASP A 73 -6.53 5.45 -14.80
N TRP A 74 -5.50 5.92 -14.08
CA TRP A 74 -4.52 5.02 -13.47
C TRP A 74 -5.05 4.44 -12.17
N PHE A 75 -5.76 5.22 -11.34
CA PHE A 75 -6.36 4.71 -10.12
C PHE A 75 -7.75 4.14 -10.38
N VAL A 76 -7.89 2.83 -10.16
CA VAL A 76 -9.10 2.05 -10.43
C VAL A 76 -9.54 1.30 -9.18
N ALA A 77 -10.79 0.80 -9.20
CA ALA A 77 -11.22 -0.16 -8.21
C ALA A 77 -10.41 -1.46 -8.39
N GLY A 78 -9.70 -1.87 -7.34
CA GLY A 78 -8.94 -3.11 -7.32
C GLY A 78 -9.83 -4.34 -7.23
N CYS A 79 -9.17 -5.50 -7.14
CA CYS A 79 -9.85 -6.78 -6.97
C CYS A 79 -10.70 -6.81 -5.70
N ALA A 80 -11.83 -7.53 -5.76
CA ALA A 80 -12.67 -7.75 -4.61
C ALA A 80 -11.95 -8.67 -3.60
N ALA A 81 -11.92 -8.25 -2.34
CA ALA A 81 -11.53 -9.11 -1.24
C ALA A 81 -12.64 -10.13 -0.94
N ALA A 82 -12.32 -11.14 -0.12
CA ALA A 82 -13.26 -12.20 0.25
C ALA A 82 -14.52 -11.69 0.98
N ASP A 83 -14.45 -10.49 1.59
CA ASP A 83 -15.55 -9.79 2.24
C ASP A 83 -16.37 -8.90 1.29
N GLY A 84 -16.07 -8.92 -0.01
CA GLY A 84 -16.72 -8.09 -1.04
C GLY A 84 -16.21 -6.65 -1.09
N THR A 85 -15.33 -6.23 -0.19
CA THR A 85 -14.73 -4.89 -0.23
C THR A 85 -13.71 -4.77 -1.37
N ARG A 86 -13.55 -3.56 -1.91
CA ARG A 86 -12.54 -3.26 -2.94
C ARG A 86 -11.62 -2.16 -2.45
N ARG A 87 -10.32 -2.36 -2.61
CA ARG A 87 -9.31 -1.33 -2.36
C ARG A 87 -9.01 -0.58 -3.66
N VAL A 88 -8.63 0.68 -3.56
CA VAL A 88 -8.08 1.42 -4.71
C VAL A 88 -6.77 0.76 -5.13
N ALA A 89 -6.60 0.55 -6.42
CA ALA A 89 -5.43 -0.02 -7.02
C ALA A 89 -4.96 0.82 -8.21
N MET A 90 -3.69 0.71 -8.57
CA MET A 90 -3.10 1.44 -9.69
C MET A 90 -2.89 0.50 -10.89
N LYS A 91 -3.43 0.90 -12.04
CA LYS A 91 -3.20 0.32 -13.35
C LYS A 91 -2.39 1.34 -14.16
N VAL A 92 -1.12 1.05 -14.42
CA VAL A 92 -0.26 1.96 -15.18
C VAL A 92 -0.73 2.02 -16.63
N GLN A 93 -1.15 3.19 -17.11
CA GLN A 93 -1.63 3.43 -18.47
C GLN A 93 -0.91 4.64 -19.08
N ASP A 94 0.38 4.51 -19.40
CA ASP A 94 1.09 5.61 -20.04
C ASP A 94 0.74 5.71 -21.53
N ALA A 95 -0.22 6.57 -21.86
CA ALA A 95 -0.66 6.81 -23.23
C ALA A 95 0.43 7.43 -24.13
N ARG A 96 1.55 7.90 -23.56
CA ARG A 96 2.70 8.43 -24.32
C ARG A 96 3.70 7.33 -24.66
N ALA A 97 3.65 6.20 -23.95
CA ALA A 97 4.49 5.06 -24.25
C ALA A 97 3.95 4.36 -25.49
N PRO A 98 4.81 4.00 -26.47
CA PRO A 98 4.39 3.18 -27.60
C PRO A 98 3.81 1.85 -27.11
N ASP A 99 2.83 1.27 -27.80
CA ASP A 99 2.22 -0.03 -27.43
C ASP A 99 3.25 -1.14 -27.23
N THR A 100 4.39 -1.06 -27.92
CA THR A 100 5.51 -2.00 -27.76
C THR A 100 6.08 -2.03 -26.34
N TRP A 101 5.90 -0.96 -25.56
CA TRP A 101 6.35 -0.86 -24.18
C TRP A 101 5.40 -1.53 -23.18
N GLN A 102 4.14 -1.76 -23.56
CA GLN A 102 3.14 -2.33 -22.67
C GLN A 102 3.62 -3.66 -22.06
N ARG A 103 4.26 -4.52 -22.85
CA ARG A 103 4.81 -5.80 -22.36
C ARG A 103 5.82 -5.64 -21.23
N TYR A 104 6.63 -4.58 -21.27
CA TYR A 104 7.64 -4.30 -20.24
C TYR A 104 7.00 -3.71 -19.01
N THR A 105 6.02 -2.81 -19.19
CA THR A 105 5.21 -2.28 -18.09
C THR A 105 4.48 -3.42 -17.37
N ASP A 106 3.81 -4.30 -18.09
CA ASP A 106 3.09 -5.44 -17.52
C ASP A 106 4.04 -6.40 -16.80
N LYS A 107 5.23 -6.65 -17.39
CA LYS A 107 6.26 -7.47 -16.73
C LYS A 107 6.73 -6.83 -15.43
N TRP A 108 7.06 -5.53 -15.45
CA TRP A 108 7.47 -4.80 -14.26
C TRP A 108 6.36 -4.78 -13.20
N VAL A 109 5.09 -4.60 -13.59
CA VAL A 109 3.95 -4.65 -12.68
C VAL A 109 3.85 -6.02 -12.01
N ARG A 110 3.95 -7.12 -12.77
CA ARG A 110 3.94 -8.49 -12.22
C ARG A 110 5.09 -8.71 -11.25
N ASP A 111 6.32 -8.36 -11.65
CA ASP A 111 7.52 -8.50 -10.84
C ASP A 111 7.39 -7.65 -9.55
N ALA A 112 6.80 -6.46 -9.62
CA ALA A 112 6.54 -5.62 -8.45
C ALA A 112 5.49 -6.22 -7.50
N ILE A 113 4.40 -6.80 -8.03
CA ILE A 113 3.38 -7.52 -7.24
C ILE A 113 4.00 -8.72 -6.51
N THR A 114 4.92 -9.44 -7.15
CA THR A 114 5.65 -10.56 -6.52
C THR A 114 6.77 -10.10 -5.57
N GLY A 115 6.94 -8.80 -5.36
CA GLY A 115 7.92 -8.22 -4.44
C GLY A 115 9.34 -8.09 -5.00
N THR A 116 9.55 -8.33 -6.30
CA THR A 116 10.86 -8.24 -6.95
C THR A 116 11.36 -6.79 -7.08
N HIS A 117 10.44 -5.83 -7.20
CA HIS A 117 10.75 -4.40 -7.25
C HIS A 117 10.34 -3.70 -5.94
N GLY A 118 11.07 -4.00 -4.87
CA GLY A 118 10.87 -3.38 -3.57
C GLY A 118 11.45 -1.96 -3.52
N TYR A 119 10.62 -0.94 -3.69
CA TYR A 119 11.03 0.46 -3.48
C TYR A 119 11.05 0.88 -1.99
N GLY A 120 11.14 -0.09 -1.06
CA GLY A 120 11.26 0.08 0.39
C GLY A 120 10.05 0.68 1.11
N ARG A 121 9.49 1.78 0.57
CA ARG A 121 8.50 2.66 1.21
C ARG A 121 7.10 2.59 0.59
N TYR A 122 6.90 1.74 -0.41
CA TYR A 122 5.64 1.66 -1.14
C TYR A 122 5.21 0.20 -1.37
N SER A 123 4.18 -0.25 -0.65
CA SER A 123 3.43 -1.46 -0.97
C SER A 123 2.34 -1.08 -1.98
N TRP A 124 2.64 -1.19 -3.27
CA TRP A 124 1.67 -0.84 -4.30
C TRP A 124 0.58 -1.91 -4.41
N ASN A 125 -0.69 -1.49 -4.32
CA ASN A 125 -1.80 -2.29 -4.84
C ASN A 125 -1.83 -2.09 -6.36
N LEU A 126 -1.01 -2.83 -7.10
CA LEU A 126 -1.01 -2.78 -8.56
C LEU A 126 -2.04 -3.76 -9.13
N VAL A 127 -2.61 -3.41 -10.27
CA VAL A 127 -3.43 -4.33 -11.07
C VAL A 127 -2.61 -4.77 -12.29
N SER A 128 -2.30 -6.06 -12.36
CA SER A 128 -1.77 -6.72 -13.57
C SER A 128 -2.90 -6.85 -14.62
N PRO A 129 -2.59 -7.00 -15.92
CA PRO A 129 -3.59 -7.47 -16.90
C PRO A 129 -4.21 -8.84 -16.57
N ASP A 130 -3.61 -9.60 -15.65
CA ASP A 130 -4.11 -10.91 -15.21
C ASP A 130 -5.45 -10.80 -14.46
N PRO A 131 -6.36 -11.79 -14.59
CA PRO A 131 -7.62 -11.78 -13.86
C PRO A 131 -7.40 -11.80 -12.35
N CYS A 132 -8.32 -11.17 -11.61
CA CYS A 132 -8.28 -11.16 -10.15
C CYS A 132 -8.22 -12.60 -9.59
N PRO A 133 -7.40 -12.86 -8.56
CA PRO A 133 -7.35 -14.17 -7.94
C PRO A 133 -8.73 -14.54 -7.41
N THR A 134 -9.19 -15.75 -7.74
CA THR A 134 -10.46 -16.29 -7.22
C THR A 134 -10.24 -16.66 -5.75
N PRO A 135 -11.16 -16.30 -4.82
CA PRO A 135 -11.03 -16.73 -3.44
C PRO A 135 -11.01 -18.26 -3.39
N SER A 136 -9.98 -18.82 -2.73
CA SER A 136 -9.90 -20.26 -2.49
C SER A 136 -11.10 -20.70 -1.64
N PRO A 137 -11.80 -21.79 -1.98
CA PRO A 137 -12.89 -22.28 -1.15
C PRO A 137 -12.35 -22.60 0.26
N THR A 138 -13.05 -22.09 1.28
CA THR A 138 -12.76 -22.41 2.69
C THR A 138 -12.89 -23.92 2.88
N PRO A 139 -11.89 -24.62 3.45
CA PRO A 139 -12.03 -26.04 3.74
C PRO A 139 -13.23 -26.25 4.67
N SER A 140 -14.14 -27.14 4.25
CA SER A 140 -15.33 -27.51 5.03
C SER A 140 -14.90 -27.98 6.42
N PRO A 141 -15.58 -27.57 7.51
CA PRO A 141 -15.27 -28.06 8.84
C PRO A 141 -15.37 -29.59 8.88
N THR A 142 -14.26 -30.24 9.27
CA THR A 142 -14.23 -31.68 9.56
C THR A 142 -15.21 -31.96 10.70
N PRO A 143 -16.15 -32.91 10.56
CA PRO A 143 -17.08 -33.26 11.64
C PRO A 143 -16.29 -33.71 12.87
N SER A 144 -16.57 -33.07 14.01
CA SER A 144 -15.99 -33.40 15.32
C SER A 144 -16.43 -34.81 15.75
N PRO A 145 -15.53 -35.66 16.28
CA PRO A 145 -15.90 -37.00 16.73
C PRO A 145 -16.92 -36.92 17.87
N THR A 146 -18.06 -37.59 17.70
CA THR A 146 -19.08 -37.77 18.73
C THR A 146 -18.48 -38.52 19.92
N VAL A 147 -18.45 -37.88 21.09
CA VAL A 147 -18.02 -38.50 22.35
C VAL A 147 -19.04 -39.57 22.74
N SER A 148 -18.62 -40.83 22.77
CA SER A 148 -19.44 -41.96 23.21
C SER A 148 -19.71 -41.86 24.72
N PRO A 149 -20.95 -42.08 25.21
CA PRO A 149 -21.27 -41.94 26.62
C PRO A 149 -20.54 -42.97 27.48
N THR A 150 -19.82 -42.47 28.49
CA THR A 150 -19.13 -43.27 29.51
C THR A 150 -20.14 -44.15 30.27
N PRO A 151 -19.92 -45.48 30.41
CA PRO A 151 -20.82 -46.32 31.20
C PRO A 151 -20.76 -45.93 32.69
N PHE A 152 -21.93 -45.71 33.26
CA PHE A 152 -22.15 -45.44 34.68
C PHE A 152 -21.63 -46.63 35.53
N ARG A 153 -20.62 -46.40 36.37
CA ARG A 153 -20.17 -47.38 37.37
C ARG A 153 -20.93 -47.12 38.69
N PRO A 154 -21.52 -48.14 39.33
CA PRO A 154 -22.15 -48.00 40.64
C PRO A 154 -21.10 -47.71 41.73
N PRO A 155 -21.48 -47.01 42.82
CA PRO A 155 -20.57 -46.65 43.89
C PRO A 155 -20.08 -47.89 44.66
N LEU A 156 -18.78 -47.88 44.98
CA LEU A 156 -18.10 -48.92 45.75
C LEU A 156 -18.45 -48.80 47.25
N PRO A 157 -18.60 -49.90 48.00
CA PRO A 157 -18.90 -49.86 49.44
C PRO A 157 -17.79 -49.18 50.26
N THR A 158 -18.19 -48.24 51.10
CA THR A 158 -17.34 -47.57 52.09
C THR A 158 -16.84 -48.59 53.12
N THR A 159 -15.52 -48.77 53.18
CA THR A 159 -14.86 -49.52 54.26
C THR A 159 -14.68 -48.59 55.46
N PRO A 160 -15.07 -48.99 56.68
CA PRO A 160 -14.95 -48.13 57.86
C PRO A 160 -13.49 -47.89 58.27
N THR A 161 -13.19 -46.62 58.53
CA THR A 161 -11.92 -46.09 59.05
C THR A 161 -11.58 -46.71 60.41
N PRO A 162 -10.38 -47.29 60.60
CA PRO A 162 -9.90 -47.65 61.92
C PRO A 162 -9.53 -46.42 62.75
N GLN A 163 -10.01 -46.45 63.99
CA GLN A 163 -9.91 -45.43 65.04
C GLN A 163 -8.46 -45.13 65.45
N PRO A 164 -8.10 -43.88 65.76
CA PRO A 164 -6.75 -43.52 66.20
C PRO A 164 -6.48 -43.99 67.63
N THR A 165 -5.44 -44.80 67.80
CA THR A 165 -4.85 -45.11 69.09
C THR A 165 -4.07 -43.90 69.59
N ARG A 166 -4.47 -43.39 70.76
CA ARG A 166 -3.72 -42.40 71.53
C ARG A 166 -2.41 -43.02 72.00
N ASP A 167 -1.29 -42.33 71.79
CA ASP A 167 -0.09 -42.52 72.61
C ASP A 167 -0.06 -41.45 73.71
N PRO A 168 0.25 -41.83 74.97
CA PRO A 168 0.38 -40.91 76.09
C PRO A 168 1.80 -40.30 76.17
N ASP A 169 1.88 -39.13 76.82
CA ASP A 169 3.06 -38.34 77.20
C ASP A 169 4.41 -39.06 77.27
N ARG A 170 5.44 -38.48 76.59
CA ARG A 170 6.68 -37.98 77.22
C ARG A 170 7.56 -37.17 76.26
#